data_AF-A0A7Y0Q664-F1
#
_entry.id   AF-A0A7Y0Q664-F1
#
_cell.length_a   1.000
_cell.length_b   1.000
_cell.length_c   1.000
_cell.angle_alpha   90.00
_cell.angle_beta   90.00
_cell.angle_gamma   90.00
#
_symmetry.space_group_name_H-M   'P 1'
#
loop_
_entity.id
_entity.type
_entity.pdbx_description
1 polymer ?
#
loop_
_entity_poly.entity_id
_entity_poly.type
_entity_poly.pdbx_seq_one_letter_code
_entity_poly.pdbx_strand_id
1 'polypeptide(L)'
;MINRIIIAILVLLFANASYGALGCDSNGIRNQTVYATEGNTQIGSWMPGEEIYKLTLKNEFNLGIKIEAVPSEYYAAKFKEHEYVPELVKITLYDLDSTNPKELTHTYGGANSVQGFSAIGGADKVVELGEAGLTLNLIKHVCVKVGAKNI
;
A
#
# COMPACT_ATOMS: atom_id res chain seq x y z
N MET A 1 -23.84 -53.42 -23.65
CA MET A 1 -23.43 -53.86 -22.30
C MET A 1 -22.06 -53.24 -22.04
N ILE A 2 -21.97 -52.00 -21.53
CA ILE A 2 -21.94 -51.59 -20.10
C ILE A 2 -20.75 -52.20 -19.34
N ASN A 3 -20.06 -51.33 -18.56
CA ASN A 3 -19.09 -51.59 -17.48
C ASN A 3 -17.62 -51.78 -17.92
N ARG A 4 -16.61 -51.01 -17.47
CA ARG A 4 -16.45 -50.16 -16.27
C ARG A 4 -15.38 -49.09 -16.51
N ILE A 5 -15.71 -47.80 -16.32
CA ILE A 5 -14.72 -46.75 -16.10
C ILE A 5 -14.80 -46.45 -14.59
N ILE A 6 -13.81 -46.93 -13.83
CA ILE A 6 -13.70 -46.61 -12.41
C ILE A 6 -13.05 -45.22 -12.33
N ILE A 7 -13.93 -44.25 -12.12
CA ILE A 7 -13.62 -42.86 -11.81
C ILE A 7 -13.26 -42.81 -10.33
N ALA A 8 -11.97 -42.73 -10.01
CA ALA A 8 -11.50 -42.39 -8.67
C ALA A 8 -11.32 -40.85 -8.59
N ILE A 9 -12.42 -40.13 -8.36
CA ILE A 9 -12.38 -38.71 -8.00
C ILE A 9 -12.02 -38.63 -6.52
N LEU A 10 -10.72 -38.47 -6.26
CA LEU A 10 -10.22 -38.03 -4.96
C LEU A 10 -10.48 -36.52 -4.88
N VAL A 11 -11.59 -36.15 -4.24
CA VAL A 11 -11.94 -34.76 -3.95
C VAL A 11 -10.91 -34.21 -2.95
N LEU A 12 -9.87 -33.56 -3.45
CA LEU A 12 -9.05 -32.65 -2.64
C LEU A 12 -9.91 -31.43 -2.33
N LEU A 13 -10.61 -31.49 -1.20
CA LEU A 13 -11.09 -30.30 -0.50
C LEU A 13 -9.86 -29.55 -0.01
N PHE A 14 -9.34 -28.65 -0.84
CA PHE A 14 -8.51 -27.55 -0.37
C PHE A 14 -9.35 -26.74 0.62
N ALA A 15 -9.13 -27.01 1.90
CA ALA A 15 -9.43 -26.09 2.96
C ALA A 15 -8.61 -24.82 2.71
N ASN A 16 -9.13 -23.93 1.87
CA ASN A 16 -8.76 -22.53 1.89
C ASN A 16 -9.25 -22.02 3.25
N ALA A 17 -8.42 -22.22 4.28
CA ALA A 17 -8.49 -21.40 5.46
C ALA A 17 -8.28 -19.98 4.97
N SER A 18 -9.38 -19.26 4.75
CA SER A 18 -9.38 -17.82 4.58
C SER A 18 -8.62 -17.29 5.78
N TYR A 19 -7.37 -16.90 5.58
CA TYR A 19 -6.62 -16.15 6.58
C TYR A 19 -7.53 -14.98 6.93
N GLY A 20 -8.14 -15.08 8.11
CA GLY A 20 -9.14 -14.14 8.56
C GLY A 20 -8.58 -12.75 8.35
N ALA A 21 -9.40 -11.89 7.74
CA ALA A 21 -9.17 -10.46 7.75
C ALA A 21 -8.80 -10.10 9.19
N LEU A 22 -7.51 -9.87 9.44
CA LEU A 22 -7.05 -9.34 10.71
C LEU A 22 -7.71 -7.97 10.77
N GLY A 23 -8.83 -7.90 11.47
CA GLY A 23 -9.52 -6.66 11.75
C GLY A 23 -8.48 -5.66 12.25
N CYS A 24 -8.54 -4.46 11.74
CA CYS A 24 -7.71 -3.36 12.21
C CYS A 24 -7.81 -3.23 13.74
N ASP A 25 -6.67 -3.07 14.41
CA ASP A 25 -6.61 -2.95 15.86
C ASP A 25 -7.09 -1.54 16.27
N SER A 26 -8.03 -1.47 17.21
CA SER A 26 -8.55 -0.20 17.74
C SER A 26 -7.72 0.35 18.91
N ASN A 27 -6.73 -0.39 19.41
CA ASN A 27 -6.00 -0.02 20.63
C ASN A 27 -4.84 0.97 20.41
N GLY A 28 -4.35 1.15 19.16
CA GLY A 28 -3.18 2.01 18.83
C GLY A 28 -1.90 1.62 19.61
N ILE A 29 -0.67 2.06 19.34
CA ILE A 29 0.02 2.55 18.14
C ILE A 29 0.84 1.35 17.63
N ARG A 30 0.70 1.00 16.35
CA ARG A 30 1.65 0.12 15.68
C ARG A 30 2.48 0.99 14.75
N ASN A 31 3.80 0.94 14.88
CA ASN A 31 4.71 1.62 13.98
C ASN A 31 4.40 1.21 12.54
N GLN A 32 4.34 2.18 11.63
CA GLN A 32 4.21 1.86 10.21
C GLN A 32 5.56 1.41 9.67
N THR A 33 5.57 0.25 9.02
CA THR A 33 6.73 -0.20 8.26
C THR A 33 6.37 -0.20 6.78
N VAL A 34 7.31 0.21 5.94
CA VAL A 34 7.16 0.25 4.49
C VAL A 34 8.28 -0.55 3.85
N TYR A 35 7.91 -1.44 2.93
CA TYR A 35 8.85 -2.16 2.07
C TYR A 35 8.63 -1.73 0.62
N ALA A 36 9.68 -1.25 -0.04
CA ALA A 36 9.65 -0.90 -1.46
C ALA A 36 10.25 -2.03 -2.29
N THR A 37 9.55 -2.41 -3.36
CA THR A 37 10.02 -3.37 -4.36
C THR A 37 9.91 -2.79 -5.77
N GLU A 38 10.85 -3.15 -6.64
CA GLU A 38 10.82 -2.87 -8.08
C GLU A 38 10.80 -4.22 -8.81
N GLY A 39 9.69 -4.53 -9.47
CA GLY A 39 9.36 -5.90 -9.84
C GLY A 39 9.40 -6.84 -8.62
N ASN A 40 10.26 -7.85 -8.66
CA ASN A 40 10.42 -8.86 -7.59
C ASN A 40 11.60 -8.57 -6.64
N THR A 41 12.27 -7.43 -6.76
CA THR A 41 13.44 -7.08 -5.94
C THR A 41 13.05 -6.07 -4.88
N GLN A 42 13.29 -6.36 -3.60
CA GLN A 42 13.19 -5.35 -2.54
C GLN A 42 14.35 -4.36 -2.65
N ILE A 43 14.02 -3.08 -2.73
CA ILE A 43 14.97 -1.97 -2.91
C ILE A 43 15.03 -1.03 -1.71
N GLY A 44 14.11 -1.16 -0.74
CA GLY A 44 14.12 -0.34 0.46
C GLY A 44 13.21 -0.86 1.56
N SER A 45 13.50 -0.46 2.80
CA SER A 45 12.62 -0.65 3.95
C SER A 45 12.84 0.49 4.94
N TRP A 46 11.77 1.10 5.43
CA TRP A 46 11.85 2.19 6.40
C TRP A 46 10.58 2.32 7.24
N MET A 47 10.68 3.14 8.28
CA MET A 47 9.53 3.65 9.03
C MET A 47 9.27 5.09 8.58
N PRO A 48 8.06 5.42 8.08
CA PRO A 48 7.73 6.79 7.68
C PRO A 48 7.90 7.80 8.81
N GLY A 49 8.40 8.98 8.46
CA GLY A 49 8.51 10.16 9.33
C GLY A 49 8.18 11.43 8.54
N GLU A 50 8.62 12.59 9.03
CA GLU A 50 8.35 13.88 8.35
C GLU A 50 9.18 14.08 7.07
N GLU A 51 10.28 13.34 6.92
CA GLU A 51 11.26 13.48 5.84
C GLU A 51 10.89 12.67 4.58
N ILE A 52 11.38 13.13 3.43
CA ILE A 52 11.29 12.40 2.16
C ILE A 52 12.30 11.24 2.17
N TYR A 53 11.80 10.02 2.07
CA TYR A 53 12.65 8.84 1.87
C TYR A 53 13.15 8.80 0.43
N LYS A 54 14.44 8.53 0.23
CA LYS A 54 15.09 8.59 -1.08
C LYS A 54 15.47 7.19 -1.55
N LEU A 55 15.21 6.90 -2.82
CA LEU A 55 15.58 5.67 -3.50
C LEU A 55 16.11 5.98 -4.90
N THR A 56 17.04 5.17 -5.38
CA THR A 56 17.47 5.18 -6.79
C THR A 56 17.01 3.88 -7.43
N LEU A 57 16.26 3.99 -8.52
CA LEU A 57 15.71 2.85 -9.25
C LEU A 57 16.74 2.22 -10.20
N LYS A 58 16.43 1.06 -10.79
CA LYS A 58 17.35 0.40 -11.75
C LYS A 58 17.59 1.21 -13.02
N ASN A 59 16.65 2.08 -13.39
CA ASN A 59 16.79 3.02 -14.50
C ASN A 59 17.52 4.32 -14.11
N GLU A 60 18.22 4.34 -12.96
CA GLU A 60 18.97 5.47 -12.41
C GLU A 60 18.13 6.67 -11.99
N PHE A 61 16.80 6.56 -12.04
CA PHE A 61 15.90 7.62 -11.61
C PHE A 61 15.95 7.80 -10.08
N ASN A 62 16.17 9.04 -9.62
CA ASN A 62 16.19 9.36 -8.20
C ASN A 62 14.78 9.74 -7.72
N LEU A 63 14.18 8.83 -6.95
CA LEU A 63 12.82 8.92 -6.45
C LEU A 63 12.80 9.35 -4.98
N GLY A 64 11.95 10.32 -4.68
CA GLY A 64 11.54 10.69 -3.33
C GLY A 64 10.16 10.13 -3.00
N ILE A 65 9.99 9.63 -1.78
CA ILE A 65 8.72 9.08 -1.28
C ILE A 65 8.42 9.72 0.06
N LYS A 66 7.24 10.35 0.18
CA LYS A 66 6.73 10.86 1.44
C LYS A 66 5.43 10.16 1.79
N ILE A 67 5.31 9.69 3.03
CA ILE A 67 4.12 9.00 3.54
C ILE A 67 3.69 9.74 4.80
N GLU A 68 2.50 10.32 4.75
CA GLU A 68 1.99 11.22 5.78
C GLU A 68 0.64 10.73 6.31
N ALA A 69 0.38 11.02 7.58
CA ALA A 69 -0.94 10.79 8.15
C ALA A 69 -2.00 11.63 7.42
N VAL A 70 -3.17 11.03 7.19
CA VAL A 70 -4.29 11.74 6.60
C VAL A 70 -4.98 12.60 7.66
N PRO A 71 -5.29 13.88 7.36
CA PRO A 71 -5.96 14.78 8.29
C PRO A 71 -7.36 14.25 8.68
N SER A 72 -7.77 14.44 9.93
CA SER A 72 -9.06 13.97 10.46
C SER A 72 -10.26 14.48 9.65
N GLU A 73 -10.14 15.67 9.08
CA GLU A 73 -11.14 16.32 8.25
C GLU A 73 -11.42 15.54 6.96
N TYR A 74 -10.39 14.88 6.39
CA TYR A 74 -10.57 14.03 5.22
C TYR A 74 -11.45 12.83 5.54
N TYR A 75 -11.25 12.20 6.71
CA TYR A 75 -12.08 11.08 7.14
C TYR A 75 -13.52 11.50 7.39
N ALA A 76 -13.72 12.63 8.07
CA ALA A 76 -15.06 13.16 8.33
C ALA A 76 -15.80 13.49 7.02
N ALA A 77 -15.10 14.00 6.01
CA ALA A 77 -15.69 14.30 4.71
C ALA A 77 -16.00 13.05 3.87
N LYS A 78 -15.13 12.03 3.91
CA LYS A 78 -15.22 10.84 3.03
C LYS A 78 -15.99 9.67 3.63
N PHE A 79 -16.02 9.53 4.95
CA PHE A 79 -16.54 8.36 5.66
C PHE A 79 -17.56 8.72 6.75
N LYS A 80 -18.33 9.80 6.56
CA LYS A 80 -19.31 10.33 7.54
C LYS A 80 -20.32 9.31 8.11
N GLU A 81 -20.55 8.20 7.40
CA GLU A 81 -21.52 7.15 7.77
C GLU A 81 -20.89 5.99 8.54
N HIS A 82 -19.57 5.99 8.70
CA HIS A 82 -18.83 4.95 9.40
C HIS A 82 -18.33 5.48 10.74
N GLU A 83 -18.41 4.69 11.80
CA GLU A 83 -17.78 5.06 13.08
C GLU A 83 -16.27 4.83 13.05
N TYR A 84 -15.82 3.75 12.41
CA TYR A 84 -14.42 3.38 12.28
C TYR A 84 -14.09 3.02 10.84
N VAL A 85 -12.90 3.40 10.39
CA VAL A 85 -12.35 3.02 9.09
C VAL A 85 -10.88 2.66 9.21
N PRO A 86 -10.33 1.84 8.29
CA PRO A 86 -8.90 1.60 8.23
C PRO A 86 -8.14 2.92 8.15
N GLU A 87 -7.03 3.00 8.89
CA GLU A 87 -6.15 4.16 8.75
C GLU A 87 -5.67 4.27 7.29
N LEU A 88 -5.73 5.48 6.77
CA LEU A 88 -5.21 5.89 5.48
C LEU A 88 -3.95 6.73 5.66
N VAL A 89 -3.08 6.65 4.68
CA VAL A 89 -1.91 7.52 4.52
C VAL A 89 -1.98 8.23 3.18
N LYS A 90 -1.45 9.45 3.13
CA LYS A 90 -1.14 10.14 1.88
C LYS A 90 0.24 9.70 1.44
N ILE A 91 0.35 9.21 0.21
CA ILE A 91 1.62 8.83 -0.40
C ILE A 91 1.91 9.84 -1.49
N THR A 92 3.06 10.50 -1.44
CA THR A 92 3.49 11.47 -2.45
C THR A 92 4.83 11.02 -3.03
N LEU A 93 4.91 10.97 -4.35
CA LEU A 93 6.14 10.64 -5.09
C LEU A 93 6.76 11.91 -5.66
N TYR A 94 8.08 12.00 -5.59
CA TYR A 94 8.86 13.15 -6.05
C TYR A 94 9.98 12.72 -6.99
N ASP A 95 10.19 13.51 -8.04
CA ASP A 95 11.43 13.52 -8.82
C ASP A 95 12.49 14.32 -8.06
N LEU A 96 13.63 13.68 -7.78
CA LEU A 96 14.77 14.26 -7.08
C LEU A 96 15.95 14.62 -8.00
N ASP A 97 15.84 14.42 -9.32
CA ASP A 97 16.87 14.82 -10.28
C ASP A 97 16.86 16.33 -10.55
N SER A 98 15.74 16.98 -10.23
CA SER A 98 15.59 18.44 -10.26
C SER A 98 16.24 19.11 -9.05
N THR A 99 16.65 20.39 -9.19
CA THR A 99 17.24 21.18 -8.08
C THR A 99 16.33 21.25 -6.85
N ASN A 100 15.01 21.21 -7.05
CA ASN A 100 14.01 21.07 -6.00
C ASN A 100 13.18 19.81 -6.25
N PRO A 101 12.80 19.05 -5.21
CA PRO A 101 11.89 17.92 -5.35
C PRO A 101 10.60 18.32 -6.07
N LYS A 102 10.31 17.67 -7.19
CA LYS A 102 9.12 17.93 -8.00
C LYS A 102 8.09 16.83 -7.75
N GLU A 103 6.89 17.18 -7.30
CA GLU A 103 5.80 16.20 -7.14
C GLU A 103 5.45 15.55 -8.48
N LEU A 104 5.44 14.22 -8.50
CA LEU A 104 5.02 13.39 -9.63
C LEU A 104 3.54 13.02 -9.50
N THR A 105 3.14 12.57 -8.32
CA THR A 105 1.76 12.18 -7.98
C THR A 105 1.56 12.16 -6.47
N HIS A 106 0.29 12.21 -6.05
CA HIS A 106 -0.12 11.79 -4.72
C HIS A 106 -1.37 10.91 -4.75
N THR A 107 -1.44 9.95 -3.84
CA THR A 107 -2.62 9.10 -3.62
C THR A 107 -2.93 8.92 -2.13
N TYR A 108 -4.16 8.50 -1.85
CA TYR A 108 -4.56 8.04 -0.51
C TYR A 108 -4.70 6.52 -0.54
N GLY A 109 -3.95 5.83 0.32
CA GLY A 109 -3.97 4.37 0.44
C GLY A 109 -4.14 3.93 1.89
N GLY A 110 -4.57 2.69 2.10
CA GLY A 110 -4.64 2.13 3.45
C GLY A 110 -3.24 2.01 4.07
N ALA A 111 -3.07 2.34 5.33
CA ALA A 111 -1.82 2.20 6.07
C ALA A 111 -1.36 0.72 6.18
N ASN A 112 -2.29 -0.22 5.99
CA ASN A 112 -2.02 -1.64 5.78
C ASN A 112 -2.49 -2.09 4.38
N SER A 113 -1.70 -1.84 3.36
CA SER A 113 -2.06 -2.14 1.97
C SER A 113 -0.84 -2.27 1.05
N VAL A 114 -1.07 -2.74 -0.17
CA VAL A 114 -0.08 -2.77 -1.25
C VAL A 114 -0.44 -1.69 -2.26
N GLN A 115 0.51 -0.81 -2.57
CA GLN A 115 0.32 0.33 -3.47
C GLN A 115 1.35 0.27 -4.61
N GLY A 116 0.87 0.09 -5.85
CA GLY A 116 1.73 0.02 -7.03
C GLY A 116 1.72 1.32 -7.83
N PHE A 117 2.85 1.73 -8.38
CA PHE A 117 3.01 2.90 -9.25
C PHE A 117 3.87 2.51 -10.44
N SER A 118 3.43 2.78 -11.67
CA SER A 118 4.20 2.43 -12.87
C SER A 118 3.77 3.27 -14.07
N ALA A 119 4.51 3.15 -15.18
CA ALA A 119 4.11 3.77 -16.44
C ALA A 119 2.78 3.22 -16.99
N ILE A 120 2.35 2.02 -16.54
CA ILE A 120 1.08 1.40 -16.92
C ILE A 120 -0.04 1.59 -15.88
N GLY A 121 0.26 2.13 -14.71
CA GLY A 121 -0.72 2.44 -13.65
C GLY A 121 -0.54 1.63 -12.35
N GLY A 122 -1.63 1.50 -11.60
CA GLY A 122 -1.67 0.91 -10.26
C GLY A 122 -2.57 1.73 -9.34
N ALA A 123 -2.03 2.15 -8.19
CA ALA A 123 -2.59 3.23 -7.38
C ALA A 123 -2.60 4.56 -8.16
N ASP A 124 -1.55 4.81 -8.95
CA ASP A 124 -1.56 5.84 -10.00
C ASP A 124 -0.52 5.54 -11.10
N LYS A 125 -0.60 6.26 -12.22
CA LYS A 125 0.35 6.19 -13.34
C LYS A 125 1.47 7.21 -13.18
N VAL A 126 2.72 6.75 -13.22
CA VAL A 126 3.93 7.59 -13.17
C VAL A 126 4.91 7.07 -14.21
N VAL A 127 5.16 7.86 -15.26
CA VAL A 127 5.89 7.41 -16.45
C VAL A 127 7.38 7.18 -16.16
N GLU A 128 7.94 7.98 -15.26
CA GLU A 128 9.35 7.98 -14.85
C GLU A 128 9.77 6.66 -14.17
N LEU A 129 8.82 5.91 -13.60
CA LEU A 129 9.07 4.62 -12.96
C LEU A 129 9.21 3.45 -13.95
N GLY A 130 8.94 3.66 -15.23
CA GLY A 130 8.95 2.61 -16.25
C GLY A 130 7.92 1.50 -16.02
N GLU A 131 8.05 0.39 -16.75
CA GLU A 131 7.12 -0.74 -16.67
C GLU A 131 7.29 -1.59 -15.40
N ALA A 132 8.52 -1.69 -14.89
CA ALA A 132 8.81 -2.45 -13.66
C ALA A 132 8.12 -1.82 -12.43
N GLY A 133 8.02 -0.49 -12.44
CA GLY A 133 7.30 0.28 -11.43
C GLY A 133 7.88 0.17 -10.02
N LEU A 134 7.19 0.82 -9.09
CA LEU A 134 7.40 0.75 -7.66
C LEU A 134 6.19 0.09 -7.00
N THR A 135 6.42 -0.87 -6.13
CA THR A 135 5.39 -1.41 -5.23
C THR A 135 5.77 -1.12 -3.79
N LEU A 136 4.85 -0.52 -3.05
CA LEU A 136 4.97 -0.24 -1.62
C LEU A 136 4.07 -1.19 -0.84
N ASN A 137 4.67 -2.01 0.00
CA ASN A 137 3.94 -2.80 1.00
C ASN A 137 3.92 -2.00 2.30
N LEU A 138 2.78 -1.41 2.62
CA LEU A 138 2.53 -0.64 3.83
C LEU A 138 1.97 -1.57 4.89
N ILE A 139 2.61 -1.60 6.07
CA ILE A 139 2.22 -2.48 7.16
C ILE A 139 1.92 -1.64 8.41
N LYS A 140 0.62 -1.46 8.69
CA LYS A 140 0.10 -0.81 9.90
C LYS A 140 -1.35 -1.22 10.16
N HIS A 141 -1.56 -2.24 10.98
CA HIS A 141 -2.90 -2.79 11.26
C HIS A 141 -3.69 -1.93 12.26
N VAL A 142 -4.03 -0.68 11.93
CA VAL A 142 -4.72 0.26 12.81
C VAL A 142 -6.02 0.78 12.17
N CYS A 143 -7.05 0.98 12.99
CA CYS A 143 -8.27 1.67 12.61
C CYS A 143 -8.36 3.03 13.28
N VAL A 144 -8.96 3.98 12.58
CA VAL A 144 -9.22 5.33 13.09
C VAL A 144 -10.71 5.53 13.29
N LYS A 145 -11.07 6.26 14.36
CA LYS A 145 -12.45 6.70 14.58
C LYS A 145 -12.73 7.92 13.72
N VAL A 146 -13.80 7.89 12.95
CA VAL A 146 -14.18 9.03 12.10
C VAL A 146 -14.56 10.22 12.99
N GLY A 147 -13.94 11.38 12.73
CA GLY A 147 -14.14 12.62 13.49
C GLY A 147 -13.30 12.75 14.76
N ALA A 148 -12.47 11.76 15.11
CA ALA A 148 -11.43 11.95 16.13
C ALA A 148 -10.25 12.73 15.54
N LYS A 149 -9.59 13.57 16.35
CA LYS A 149 -8.28 14.13 15.96
C LYS A 149 -7.26 13.01 15.99
N ASN A 150 -6.63 12.74 14.85
CA ASN A 150 -5.49 11.82 14.78
C ASN A 150 -4.31 12.52 15.48
N ILE A 151 -3.75 11.87 16.51
CA ILE A 151 -2.61 12.34 17.31
C ILE A 151 -1.33 11.73 16.73
#